data_AF-A0A962LX38-F1
#
_entry.id   AF-A0A962LX38-F1
#
_cell.length_a   1.000
_cell.length_b   1.000
_cell.length_c   1.000
_cell.angle_alpha   90.00
_cell.angle_beta   90.00
_cell.angle_gamma   90.00
#
_symmetry.space_group_name_H-M   'P 1'
#
loop_
_entity.id
_entity.type
_entity.pdbx_description
1 polymer ?
#
loop_
_entity_poly.entity_id
_entity_poly.type
_entity_poly.pdbx_seq_one_letter_code
_entity_poly.pdbx_strand_id
1 'polypeptide(L)'
;GQTVEARLIGAAPESDVALVKAEGLEGEAVPAELGSSSDLLVGDDVVAIGNALNLGAEPSVTTGIVSQTGRSISAPDGTVLDDLIQTDAAINPGNSGGPLVNAQGQVVGVNTAILADAQNIGFALEIDSIRTLIDDLQAGRDAEKERAVLGVSTLDVARVDPDVANRFSITATSGAFVQSVNADSSAEVAGFLPGDVIVEVDG
;
A
#
# COMPACT_ATOMS: atom_id res chain seq x y z
N GLY A 1 -2.43 -23.92 18.85
CA GLY A 1 -3.42 -22.82 18.70
C GLY A 1 -4.83 -23.39 18.65
N GLN A 2 -5.82 -22.50 18.63
CA GLN A 2 -7.23 -22.79 18.35
C GLN A 2 -7.48 -22.61 16.85
N THR A 3 -8.26 -23.48 16.24
CA THR A 3 -8.71 -23.34 14.85
C THR A 3 -10.15 -22.84 14.85
N VAL A 4 -10.43 -21.78 14.11
CA VAL A 4 -11.76 -21.21 13.96
C VAL A 4 -12.11 -21.07 12.48
N GLU A 5 -13.39 -21.15 12.16
CA GLU A 5 -13.87 -20.82 10.82
C GLU A 5 -13.84 -19.30 10.61
N ALA A 6 -13.55 -18.89 9.39
CA ALA A 6 -13.63 -17.49 8.98
C ALA A 6 -14.40 -17.37 7.67
N ARG A 7 -15.13 -16.27 7.51
CA ARG A 7 -15.84 -15.94 6.27
C ARG A 7 -15.34 -14.62 5.69
N LEU A 8 -15.34 -14.55 4.35
CA LEU A 8 -15.04 -13.31 3.65
C LEU A 8 -16.14 -12.28 3.90
N ILE A 9 -15.75 -11.07 4.28
CA ILE A 9 -16.64 -9.89 4.34
C ILE A 9 -16.59 -9.15 3.01
N GLY A 10 -15.38 -8.92 2.49
CA GLY A 10 -15.14 -8.28 1.20
C GLY A 10 -13.66 -8.33 0.83
N ALA A 11 -13.35 -8.06 -0.44
CA ALA A 11 -11.98 -8.00 -0.95
C ALA A 11 -11.86 -6.90 -2.01
N ALA A 12 -10.65 -6.35 -2.11
CA ALA A 12 -10.22 -5.44 -3.16
C ALA A 12 -8.90 -5.96 -3.76
N PRO A 13 -8.99 -6.86 -4.77
CA PRO A 13 -7.84 -7.41 -5.48
C PRO A 13 -6.81 -6.40 -6.01
N GLU A 14 -7.22 -5.25 -6.55
CA GLU A 14 -6.34 -4.20 -7.08
C GLU A 14 -5.47 -3.55 -5.99
N SER A 15 -5.93 -3.59 -4.74
CA SER A 15 -5.19 -3.06 -3.57
C SER A 15 -4.54 -4.18 -2.74
N ASP A 16 -4.68 -5.44 -3.12
CA ASP A 16 -4.24 -6.62 -2.35
C ASP A 16 -4.76 -6.64 -0.90
N VAL A 17 -6.04 -6.29 -0.70
CA VAL A 17 -6.69 -6.28 0.63
C VAL A 17 -7.91 -7.19 0.66
N ALA A 18 -8.04 -7.97 1.74
CA ALA A 18 -9.25 -8.72 2.06
C ALA A 18 -9.63 -8.56 3.53
N LEU A 19 -10.93 -8.37 3.79
CA LEU A 19 -11.50 -8.33 5.13
C LEU A 19 -12.22 -9.65 5.40
N VAL A 20 -11.82 -10.35 6.45
CA VAL A 20 -12.42 -11.61 6.90
C VAL A 20 -12.95 -11.47 8.32
N LYS A 21 -14.03 -12.21 8.61
CA LYS A 21 -14.56 -12.34 9.97
C LYS A 21 -14.30 -13.76 10.46
N ALA A 22 -13.50 -13.89 11.50
CA ALA A 22 -13.38 -15.11 12.27
C ALA A 22 -14.62 -15.27 13.18
N GLU A 23 -15.20 -16.46 13.21
CA GLU A 23 -16.39 -16.76 14.01
C GLU A 23 -15.98 -17.31 15.39
N GLY A 24 -16.70 -16.91 16.44
CA GLY A 24 -16.51 -17.46 17.78
C GLY A 24 -15.30 -16.95 18.58
N LEU A 25 -14.73 -15.80 18.22
CA LEU A 25 -13.63 -15.15 18.97
C LEU A 25 -14.09 -14.03 19.94
N GLU A 26 -15.40 -13.88 20.11
CA GLU A 26 -16.01 -12.80 20.89
C GLU A 26 -15.56 -12.84 22.35
N GLY A 27 -14.74 -11.85 22.76
CA GLY A 27 -14.19 -11.76 24.12
C GLY A 27 -12.95 -12.61 24.39
N GLU A 28 -12.48 -13.39 23.42
CA GLU A 28 -11.28 -14.24 23.53
C GLU A 28 -10.05 -13.61 22.87
N ALA A 29 -10.25 -12.82 21.81
CA ALA A 29 -9.17 -12.14 21.08
C ALA A 29 -8.98 -10.69 21.53
N VAL A 30 -7.72 -10.27 21.62
CA VAL A 30 -7.33 -8.87 21.80
C VAL A 30 -6.99 -8.30 20.42
N PRO A 31 -7.73 -7.30 19.92
CA PRO A 31 -7.39 -6.64 18.67
C PRO A 31 -6.03 -5.96 18.76
N ALA A 32 -5.25 -6.03 17.68
CA ALA A 32 -4.03 -5.23 17.57
C ALA A 32 -4.40 -3.74 17.48
N GLU A 33 -3.58 -2.88 18.05
CA GLU A 33 -3.73 -1.43 17.93
C GLU A 33 -3.19 -0.97 16.57
N LEU A 34 -3.97 -0.17 15.83
CA LEU A 34 -3.49 0.46 14.61
C LEU A 34 -2.73 1.74 14.96
N GLY A 35 -1.50 1.86 14.48
CA GLY A 35 -0.70 3.09 14.52
C GLY A 35 -0.95 3.92 13.25
N SER A 36 -0.10 4.91 12.99
CA SER A 36 -0.09 5.66 11.73
C SER A 36 1.18 5.34 10.94
N SER A 37 1.04 5.10 9.64
CA SER A 37 2.17 4.99 8.71
C SER A 37 2.70 6.37 8.29
N SER A 38 1.88 7.42 8.34
CA SER A 38 2.31 8.80 8.03
C SER A 38 3.34 9.35 9.02
N ASP A 39 3.40 8.80 10.23
CA ASP A 39 4.38 9.17 11.26
C ASP A 39 5.73 8.45 11.10
N LEU A 40 5.82 7.46 10.19
CA LEU A 40 7.04 6.68 10.00
C LEU A 40 8.15 7.49 9.32
N LEU A 41 9.36 7.33 9.84
CA LEU A 41 10.57 7.87 9.25
C LEU A 41 11.47 6.74 8.75
N VAL A 42 12.21 7.02 7.67
CA VAL A 42 13.27 6.12 7.21
C VAL A 42 14.28 5.93 8.35
N GLY A 43 14.56 4.67 8.69
CA GLY A 43 15.41 4.28 9.80
C GLY A 43 14.65 3.87 11.07
N ASP A 44 13.33 4.05 11.14
CA ASP A 44 12.54 3.57 12.28
C ASP A 44 12.54 2.05 12.36
N ASP A 45 12.71 1.52 13.57
CA ASP A 45 12.64 0.07 13.82
C ASP A 45 11.23 -0.47 13.58
N VAL A 46 11.16 -1.59 12.86
CA VAL A 46 9.92 -2.31 12.58
C VAL A 46 10.08 -3.80 12.81
N VAL A 47 8.97 -4.45 13.14
CA VAL A 47 8.89 -5.90 13.34
C VAL A 47 7.81 -6.46 12.42
N ALA A 48 8.17 -7.44 11.61
CA ALA A 48 7.23 -8.20 10.79
C ALA A 48 6.86 -9.51 11.48
N ILE A 49 5.56 -9.79 11.55
CA ILE A 49 5.01 -10.99 12.17
C ILE A 49 4.17 -11.74 11.12
N GLY A 50 4.33 -13.06 11.04
CA GLY A 50 3.61 -13.88 10.06
C GLY A 50 3.85 -15.38 10.26
N ASN A 51 3.49 -16.20 9.28
CA ASN A 51 3.76 -17.64 9.29
C ASN A 51 4.69 -18.00 8.12
N ALA A 52 5.93 -17.50 8.15
CA ALA A 52 6.89 -17.67 7.07
C ALA A 52 7.10 -19.13 6.70
N LEU A 53 6.90 -19.44 5.42
CA LEU A 53 7.13 -20.73 4.76
C LEU A 53 6.36 -21.90 5.41
N ASN A 54 5.41 -21.60 6.31
CA ASN A 54 4.68 -22.58 7.13
C ASN A 54 5.60 -23.64 7.76
N LEU A 55 6.81 -23.23 8.19
CA LEU A 55 7.86 -24.14 8.66
C LEU A 55 7.68 -24.60 10.11
N GLY A 56 6.66 -24.09 10.82
CA GLY A 56 6.41 -24.40 12.22
C GLY A 56 4.95 -24.20 12.63
N ALA A 57 4.65 -24.61 13.86
CA ALA A 57 3.33 -24.39 14.46
C ALA A 57 3.16 -22.99 15.09
N GLU A 58 4.23 -22.20 15.15
CA GLU A 58 4.27 -20.87 15.78
C GLU A 58 4.57 -19.79 14.73
N PRO A 59 4.03 -18.57 14.90
CA PRO A 59 4.35 -17.44 14.05
C PRO A 59 5.85 -17.11 14.05
N SER A 60 6.39 -16.74 12.89
CA SER A 60 7.72 -16.16 12.74
C SER A 60 7.70 -14.66 13.04
N VAL A 61 8.75 -14.18 13.69
CA VAL A 61 8.98 -12.77 13.99
C VAL A 61 10.35 -12.36 13.44
N THR A 62 10.38 -11.29 12.65
CA THR A 62 11.61 -10.72 12.08
C THR A 62 11.64 -9.22 12.34
N THR A 63 12.83 -8.66 12.50
CA THR A 63 13.03 -7.22 12.78
C THR A 63 13.85 -6.60 11.67
N GLY A 64 13.65 -5.32 11.45
CA GLY A 64 14.40 -4.49 10.51
C GLY A 64 14.07 -3.03 10.73
N ILE A 65 14.27 -2.22 9.71
CA ILE A 65 13.94 -0.80 9.70
C ILE A 65 13.02 -0.45 8.53
N VAL A 66 12.38 0.71 8.61
CA VAL A 66 11.80 1.39 7.45
C VAL A 66 12.93 1.81 6.53
N SER A 67 13.04 1.18 5.37
CA SER A 67 13.99 1.53 4.33
C SER A 67 13.50 2.69 3.46
N GLN A 68 12.18 2.78 3.22
CA GLN A 68 11.52 3.86 2.47
C GLN A 68 10.00 3.79 2.68
N THR A 69 9.30 4.90 2.51
CA THR A 69 7.82 5.00 2.48
C THR A 69 7.32 5.48 1.10
N GLY A 70 6.03 5.34 0.81
CA GLY A 70 5.40 5.80 -0.43
C GLY A 70 5.92 5.12 -1.69
N ARG A 71 6.29 3.83 -1.61
CA ARG A 71 6.82 3.08 -2.75
C ARG A 71 5.68 2.52 -3.60
N SER A 72 5.87 2.56 -4.91
CA SER A 72 5.03 1.84 -5.87
C SER A 72 5.83 0.71 -6.53
N ILE A 73 5.24 -0.48 -6.62
CA ILE A 73 5.82 -1.63 -7.33
C ILE A 73 4.79 -2.25 -8.28
N SER A 74 5.27 -2.86 -9.35
CA SER A 74 4.44 -3.71 -10.20
C SER A 74 4.57 -5.16 -9.74
N ALA A 75 3.44 -5.74 -9.34
CA ALA A 75 3.34 -7.17 -9.06
C ALA A 75 3.49 -7.98 -10.36
N PRO A 76 3.87 -9.28 -10.27
CA PRO A 76 4.09 -10.12 -11.45
C PRO A 76 2.88 -10.29 -12.37
N ASP A 77 1.66 -10.10 -11.85
CA ASP A 77 0.41 -10.16 -12.59
C ASP A 77 0.05 -8.83 -13.31
N GLY A 78 0.88 -7.80 -13.13
CA GLY A 78 0.70 -6.47 -13.71
C GLY A 78 -0.05 -5.49 -12.81
N THR A 79 -0.53 -5.92 -11.65
CA THR A 79 -1.15 -5.03 -10.65
C THR A 79 -0.11 -4.07 -10.11
N VAL A 80 -0.46 -2.79 -9.97
CA VAL A 80 0.41 -1.80 -9.33
C VAL A 80 -0.03 -1.67 -7.88
N LEU A 81 0.91 -1.95 -6.97
CA LEU A 81 0.73 -1.74 -5.55
C LEU A 81 1.41 -0.42 -5.18
N ASP A 82 0.60 0.52 -4.72
CA ASP A 82 1.02 1.86 -4.29
C ASP A 82 1.08 1.95 -2.75
N ASP A 83 1.63 3.06 -2.25
CA ASP A 83 1.67 3.39 -0.82
C ASP A 83 2.28 2.26 0.03
N LEU A 84 3.44 1.78 -0.40
CA LEU A 84 4.17 0.72 0.28
C LEU A 84 5.29 1.25 1.18
N ILE A 85 5.38 0.66 2.37
CA ILE A 85 6.55 0.68 3.23
C ILE A 85 7.54 -0.36 2.71
N GLN A 86 8.75 0.09 2.37
CA GLN A 86 9.87 -0.81 2.13
C GLN A 86 10.59 -1.07 3.45
N THR A 87 10.92 -2.33 3.74
CA THR A 87 11.69 -2.74 4.92
C THR A 87 12.76 -3.77 4.59
N ASP A 88 13.82 -3.82 5.38
CA ASP A 88 14.82 -4.88 5.36
C ASP A 88 14.51 -6.02 6.36
N ALA A 89 13.43 -5.91 7.13
CA ALA A 89 12.90 -7.02 7.93
C ALA A 89 12.60 -8.19 6.99
N ALA A 90 13.00 -9.40 7.40
CA ALA A 90 12.86 -10.57 6.54
C ALA A 90 11.37 -10.91 6.30
N ILE A 91 10.90 -10.61 5.09
CA ILE A 91 9.59 -11.02 4.57
C ILE A 91 9.80 -12.23 3.66
N ASN A 92 8.96 -13.25 3.81
CA ASN A 92 8.96 -14.47 3.00
C ASN A 92 7.52 -14.88 2.70
N PRO A 93 7.29 -15.75 1.69
CA PRO A 93 5.97 -16.35 1.48
C PRO A 93 5.40 -16.89 2.81
N GLY A 94 4.14 -16.58 3.12
CA GLY A 94 3.50 -16.90 4.40
C GLY A 94 3.49 -15.75 5.43
N ASN A 95 4.28 -14.69 5.23
CA ASN A 95 4.13 -13.45 6.01
C ASN A 95 3.03 -12.54 5.46
N SER A 96 2.62 -12.74 4.20
CA SER A 96 1.58 -11.93 3.55
C SER A 96 0.28 -11.94 4.37
N GLY A 97 -0.32 -10.76 4.55
CA GLY A 97 -1.47 -10.50 5.43
C GLY A 97 -1.13 -10.34 6.92
N GLY A 98 0.10 -10.64 7.34
CA GLY A 98 0.58 -10.40 8.71
C GLY A 98 0.96 -8.93 8.94
N PRO A 99 1.03 -8.47 10.20
CA PRO A 99 1.31 -7.07 10.49
C PRO A 99 2.80 -6.74 10.38
N LEU A 100 3.07 -5.51 9.95
CA LEU A 100 4.30 -4.78 10.22
C LEU A 100 4.02 -3.81 11.38
N VAL A 101 4.76 -3.92 12.47
CA VAL A 101 4.52 -3.14 13.69
C VAL A 101 5.70 -2.24 14.04
N ASN A 102 5.40 -1.07 14.61
CA ASN A 102 6.41 -0.14 15.13
C ASN A 102 6.92 -0.57 16.51
N ALA A 103 7.87 0.18 17.07
CA ALA A 103 8.44 -0.06 18.39
C ALA A 103 7.43 0.02 19.56
N GLN A 104 6.25 0.62 19.35
CA GLN A 104 5.15 0.66 20.32
C GLN A 104 4.22 -0.55 20.22
N GLY A 105 4.46 -1.46 19.27
CA GLY A 105 3.60 -2.62 19.01
C GLY A 105 2.32 -2.28 18.24
N GLN A 106 2.25 -1.10 17.64
CA GLN A 106 1.11 -0.68 16.82
C GLN A 106 1.34 -1.11 15.37
N VAL A 107 0.28 -1.56 14.69
CA VAL A 107 0.31 -1.94 13.28
C VAL A 107 0.44 -0.69 12.42
N VAL A 108 1.54 -0.59 11.69
CA VAL A 108 1.83 0.50 10.75
C VAL A 108 1.77 0.04 9.30
N GLY A 109 1.69 -1.26 9.05
CA GLY A 109 1.41 -1.79 7.71
C GLY A 109 1.00 -3.25 7.69
N VAL A 110 0.64 -3.73 6.49
CA VAL A 110 0.29 -5.13 6.22
C VAL A 110 1.28 -5.72 5.24
N ASN A 111 2.04 -6.72 5.66
CA ASN A 111 3.03 -7.38 4.81
C ASN A 111 2.34 -7.92 3.55
N THR A 112 2.85 -7.60 2.36
CA THR A 112 2.23 -8.02 1.08
C THR A 112 3.22 -8.82 0.23
N ALA A 113 4.35 -8.20 -0.11
CA ALA A 113 5.17 -8.65 -1.23
C ALA A 113 6.67 -8.63 -0.90
N ILE A 114 7.43 -9.34 -1.73
CA ILE A 114 8.88 -9.29 -1.79
C ILE A 114 9.31 -9.11 -3.24
N LEU A 115 10.47 -8.52 -3.45
CA LEU A 115 11.12 -8.57 -4.76
C LEU A 115 12.00 -9.83 -4.80
N ALA A 116 11.54 -10.88 -5.49
CA ALA A 116 12.13 -12.22 -5.41
C ALA A 116 13.64 -12.30 -5.76
N ASP A 117 14.11 -11.39 -6.63
CA ASP A 117 15.52 -11.32 -7.06
C ASP A 117 16.37 -10.35 -6.21
N ALA A 118 15.79 -9.76 -5.15
CA ALA A 118 16.49 -8.88 -4.24
C ALA A 118 16.56 -9.47 -2.82
N GLN A 119 17.67 -9.22 -2.14
CA GLN A 119 17.83 -9.57 -0.74
C GLN A 119 17.49 -8.39 0.14
N ASN A 120 16.82 -8.65 1.26
CA ASN A 120 16.45 -7.63 2.27
C ASN A 120 15.59 -6.49 1.68
N ILE A 121 14.68 -6.83 0.76
CA ILE A 121 13.67 -5.91 0.25
C ILE A 121 12.29 -6.58 0.42
N GLY A 122 11.61 -6.20 1.50
CA GLY A 122 10.22 -6.53 1.77
C GLY A 122 9.32 -5.31 1.63
N PHE A 123 8.05 -5.54 1.31
CA PHE A 123 7.03 -4.51 1.19
C PHE A 123 5.80 -4.80 2.07
N ALA A 124 5.29 -3.75 2.70
CA ALA A 124 4.03 -3.74 3.41
C ALA A 124 3.15 -2.58 2.92
N LEU A 125 1.85 -2.80 2.76
CA LEU A 125 0.88 -1.72 2.54
C LEU A 125 0.88 -0.79 3.76
N GLU A 126 0.98 0.52 3.52
CA GLU A 126 0.84 1.53 4.57
C GLU A 126 -0.54 1.41 5.25
N ILE A 127 -0.59 1.36 6.58
CA ILE A 127 -1.88 1.17 7.26
C ILE A 127 -2.84 2.32 6.97
N ASP A 128 -2.34 3.55 6.83
CA ASP A 128 -3.16 4.72 6.58
C ASP A 128 -3.78 4.71 5.17
N SER A 129 -3.12 4.11 4.17
CA SER A 129 -3.63 4.07 2.78
C SER A 129 -4.82 3.13 2.62
N ILE A 130 -4.93 2.11 3.47
CA ILE A 130 -6.00 1.10 3.41
C ILE A 130 -7.13 1.29 4.43
N ARG A 131 -7.10 2.33 5.28
CA ARG A 131 -8.13 2.56 6.31
C ARG A 131 -9.53 2.75 5.72
N THR A 132 -9.66 3.68 4.78
CA THR A 132 -10.95 3.95 4.11
C THR A 132 -11.45 2.70 3.39
N LEU A 133 -10.54 1.96 2.76
CA LEU A 133 -10.85 0.70 2.10
C LEU A 133 -11.39 -0.35 3.10
N ILE A 134 -10.79 -0.48 4.28
CA ILE A 134 -11.30 -1.37 5.33
C ILE A 134 -12.71 -0.97 5.76
N ASP A 135 -12.96 0.33 5.95
CA ASP A 135 -14.29 0.86 6.31
C ASP A 135 -15.34 0.58 5.21
N ASP A 136 -14.96 0.71 3.94
CA ASP A 136 -15.80 0.39 2.78
C ASP A 136 -16.16 -1.10 2.74
N LEU A 137 -15.15 -1.97 2.86
CA LEU A 137 -15.35 -3.42 2.89
C LEU A 137 -16.22 -3.84 4.08
N GLN A 138 -16.03 -3.23 5.25
CA GLN A 138 -16.84 -3.49 6.43
C GLN A 138 -18.30 -3.07 6.24
N ALA A 139 -18.55 -1.98 5.53
CA ALA A 139 -19.89 -1.52 5.18
C ALA A 139 -20.53 -2.30 4.02
N GLY A 140 -19.80 -3.24 3.40
CA GLY A 140 -20.26 -4.01 2.25
C GLY A 140 -20.29 -3.21 0.95
N ARG A 141 -19.52 -2.11 0.85
CA ARG A 141 -19.33 -1.34 -0.39
C ARG A 141 -18.32 -2.03 -1.29
N ASP A 142 -18.53 -1.90 -2.60
CA ASP A 142 -17.58 -2.38 -3.60
C ASP A 142 -16.51 -1.30 -3.79
N ALA A 143 -15.51 -1.31 -2.91
CA ALA A 143 -14.52 -0.25 -2.78
C ALA A 143 -13.72 0.00 -4.08
N GLU A 144 -13.56 -1.02 -4.93
CA GLU A 144 -12.90 -0.87 -6.23
C GLU A 144 -13.81 -0.17 -7.24
N LYS A 145 -15.10 -0.52 -7.29
CA LYS A 145 -16.05 0.15 -8.19
C LYS A 145 -16.35 1.59 -7.77
N GLU A 146 -16.22 1.89 -6.48
CA GLU A 146 -16.48 3.22 -5.94
C GLU A 146 -15.22 4.11 -5.91
N ARG A 147 -14.04 3.58 -6.26
CA ARG A 147 -12.80 4.37 -6.34
C ARG A 147 -12.92 5.44 -7.41
N ALA A 148 -13.06 6.69 -6.97
CA ALA A 148 -13.06 7.83 -7.86
C ALA A 148 -11.67 7.98 -8.49
N VAL A 149 -11.62 7.97 -9.83
CA VAL A 149 -10.40 8.27 -10.59
C VAL A 149 -10.55 9.61 -11.29
N LEU A 150 -9.48 10.40 -11.26
CA LEU A 150 -9.44 11.68 -11.97
C LEU A 150 -9.44 11.46 -13.49
N GLY A 151 -8.81 10.38 -13.96
CA GLY A 151 -8.70 10.02 -15.38
C GLY A 151 -7.47 10.60 -16.08
N VAL A 152 -6.37 10.77 -15.33
CA VAL A 152 -5.05 11.14 -15.87
C VAL A 152 -4.07 9.98 -15.72
N SER A 153 -3.16 9.85 -16.68
CA SER A 153 -1.93 9.06 -16.50
C SER A 153 -0.80 10.03 -16.20
N THR A 154 -0.08 9.79 -15.10
CA THR A 154 0.99 10.67 -14.65
C THR A 154 2.35 9.97 -14.62
N LEU A 155 3.40 10.77 -14.64
CA LEU A 155 4.77 10.38 -14.33
C LEU A 155 5.28 11.30 -13.22
N ASP A 156 5.97 10.76 -12.23
CA ASP A 156 6.67 11.60 -11.26
C ASP A 156 7.62 12.54 -12.02
N VAL A 157 7.56 13.84 -11.73
CA VAL A 157 8.42 14.86 -12.33
C VAL A 157 9.91 14.49 -12.23
N ALA A 158 10.34 13.83 -11.15
CA ALA A 158 11.72 13.36 -10.97
C ALA A 158 12.16 12.31 -12.00
N ARG A 159 11.21 11.69 -12.72
CA ARG A 159 11.44 10.66 -13.74
C ARG A 159 11.23 11.16 -15.17
N VAL A 160 10.83 12.42 -15.35
CA VAL A 160 10.62 13.01 -16.67
C VAL A 160 11.98 13.23 -17.35
N ASP A 161 12.07 12.82 -18.62
CA ASP A 161 13.27 13.03 -19.43
C ASP A 161 13.58 14.54 -19.57
N PRO A 162 14.85 14.97 -19.43
CA PRO A 162 15.21 16.40 -19.50
C PRO A 162 14.76 17.11 -20.78
N ASP A 163 14.74 16.43 -21.93
CA ASP A 163 14.29 17.03 -23.19
C ASP A 163 12.77 17.23 -23.18
N VAL A 164 12.02 16.32 -22.56
CA VAL A 164 10.58 16.48 -22.34
C VAL A 164 10.32 17.62 -21.36
N ALA A 165 11.05 17.67 -20.23
CA ALA A 165 10.92 18.74 -19.26
C ALA A 165 11.20 20.12 -19.88
N ASN A 166 12.24 20.24 -20.70
CA ASN A 166 12.55 21.46 -21.43
C ASN A 166 11.46 21.83 -22.45
N ARG A 167 10.96 20.84 -23.22
CA ARG A 167 9.90 21.05 -24.22
C ARG A 167 8.61 21.57 -23.61
N PHE A 168 8.24 21.05 -22.45
CA PHE A 168 7.03 21.46 -21.71
C PHE A 168 7.29 22.60 -20.72
N SER A 169 8.53 23.12 -20.65
CA SER A 169 8.93 24.17 -19.71
C SER A 169 8.58 23.84 -18.26
N ILE A 170 8.79 22.59 -17.86
CA ILE A 170 8.53 22.10 -16.51
C ILE A 170 9.56 22.71 -15.56
N THR A 171 9.10 23.58 -14.66
CA THR A 171 9.95 24.21 -13.62
C THR A 171 9.78 23.60 -12.24
N ALA A 172 8.74 22.78 -12.05
CA ALA A 172 8.49 22.11 -10.78
C ALA A 172 9.59 21.09 -10.50
N THR A 173 10.03 21.00 -9.25
CA THR A 173 11.02 20.00 -8.79
C THR A 173 10.37 18.73 -8.25
N SER A 174 9.07 18.76 -7.99
CA SER A 174 8.23 17.67 -7.50
C SER A 174 6.81 17.84 -8.03
N GLY A 175 6.10 16.73 -8.18
CA GLY A 175 4.72 16.72 -8.65
C GLY A 175 4.45 15.58 -9.63
N ALA A 176 3.24 15.54 -10.16
CA ALA A 176 2.81 14.53 -11.12
C ALA A 176 2.64 15.17 -12.51
N PHE A 177 3.54 14.85 -13.44
CA PHE A 177 3.48 15.26 -14.84
C PHE A 177 2.41 14.47 -15.58
N VAL A 178 1.42 15.16 -16.17
CA VAL A 178 0.30 14.55 -16.89
C VAL A 178 0.75 14.11 -18.28
N GLN A 179 0.86 12.80 -18.49
CA GLN A 179 1.24 12.20 -19.77
C GLN A 179 0.04 12.11 -20.73
N SER A 180 -1.13 11.77 -20.19
CA SER A 180 -2.37 11.67 -20.96
C SER A 180 -3.58 11.96 -20.09
N VAL A 181 -4.66 12.39 -20.75
CA VAL A 181 -5.97 12.61 -20.14
C VAL A 181 -6.95 11.68 -20.86
N ASN A 182 -7.70 10.91 -20.10
CA ASN A 182 -8.68 9.96 -20.65
C ASN A 182 -9.89 10.74 -21.18
N ALA A 183 -10.40 10.35 -22.34
CA ALA A 183 -11.63 10.92 -22.89
C ALA A 183 -12.82 10.64 -21.94
N ASP A 184 -13.76 11.59 -21.87
CA ASP A 184 -14.95 11.58 -21.02
C ASP A 184 -14.66 11.50 -19.51
N SER A 185 -13.42 11.79 -19.08
CA SER A 185 -13.03 11.76 -17.68
C SER A 185 -13.29 13.07 -16.95
N SER A 186 -13.33 13.00 -15.61
CA SER A 186 -13.42 14.20 -14.76
C SER A 186 -12.27 15.18 -15.03
N ALA A 187 -11.07 14.68 -15.32
CA ALA A 187 -9.91 15.48 -15.71
C ALA A 187 -10.14 16.26 -17.01
N GLU A 188 -10.65 15.59 -18.04
CA GLU A 188 -10.95 16.25 -19.33
C GLU A 188 -12.02 17.34 -19.15
N VAL A 189 -13.09 17.03 -18.41
CA VAL A 189 -14.16 17.98 -18.08
C VAL A 189 -13.63 19.17 -17.27
N ALA A 190 -12.67 18.94 -16.38
CA ALA A 190 -11.99 19.97 -15.59
C ALA A 190 -10.93 20.74 -16.38
N GLY A 191 -10.59 20.32 -17.61
CA GLY A 191 -9.67 21.02 -18.50
C GLY A 191 -8.20 20.67 -18.33
N PHE A 192 -7.88 19.52 -17.74
CA PHE A 192 -6.50 19.01 -17.70
C PHE A 192 -5.99 18.72 -19.11
N LEU A 193 -4.70 18.95 -19.35
CA LEU A 193 -4.04 18.70 -20.62
C LEU A 193 -2.76 17.87 -20.43
N PRO A 194 -2.40 17.03 -21.43
CA PRO A 194 -1.06 16.46 -21.50
C PRO A 194 0.00 17.56 -21.47
N GLY A 195 0.94 17.47 -20.53
CA GLY A 195 1.93 18.51 -20.29
C GLY A 195 1.77 19.26 -18.96
N ASP A 196 0.59 19.19 -18.34
CA ASP A 196 0.34 19.80 -17.03
C ASP A 196 1.19 19.12 -15.95
N VAL A 197 1.46 19.86 -14.87
CA VAL A 197 2.09 19.32 -13.66
C VAL A 197 1.18 19.59 -12.47
N ILE A 198 0.69 18.52 -11.86
CA ILE A 198 -0.08 18.58 -10.63
C ILE A 198 0.91 18.72 -9.48
N VAL A 199 0.87 19.85 -8.78
CA VAL A 199 1.81 20.16 -7.70
C VAL A 199 1.22 20.02 -6.30
N GLU A 200 -0.12 19.99 -6.18
CA GLU A 200 -0.83 20.03 -4.90
C GLU A 200 -2.25 19.47 -5.06
N VAL A 201 -2.81 18.95 -3.97
CA VAL A 201 -4.21 18.52 -3.84
C VAL A 201 -4.73 19.11 -2.54
N ASP A 202 -5.87 19.80 -2.59
CA ASP A 202 -6.56 20.41 -1.44
C ASP A 202 -5.81 21.49 -0.62
N GLY A 203 -4.65 21.99 -1.05
CA GLY A 203 -3.94 23.09 -0.35
C GLY A 203 -2.69 22.63 0.42
#